data_AF-Q3BWN6-F1
#
_entry.id   AF-Q3BWN6-F1
#
_cell.length_a   1.000
_cell.length_b   1.000
_cell.length_c   1.000
_cell.angle_alpha   90.00
_cell.angle_beta   90.00
_cell.angle_gamma   90.00
#
_symmetry.space_group_name_H-M   'P 1'
#
loop_
_entity.id
_entity.type
_entity.pdbx_description
1 polymer ?
#
loop_
_entity_poly.entity_id
_entity_poly.type
_entity_poly.pdbx_seq_one_letter_code
_entity_poly.pdbx_strand_id
1 'polypeptide(L)'
;MVWTAHKPHAQSKRDTWFGYWKQDGFIKTKHKGRIDPEGEWHILRDHWIDMYRNRRVRPGESVLKAVRYDDKQQDEWCAEAYMETDYLTLTEIDFQHVVRKYLMFQLVNEAEEKARVVAGEDAEDENE
;
A
#
# COMPACT_ATOMS: atom_id res chain seq x y z
N MET A 1 11.48 10.88 -6.83
CA MET A 1 11.69 12.21 -6.22
C MET A 1 12.38 13.12 -7.23
N VAL A 2 12.08 14.43 -7.22
CA VAL A 2 12.64 15.40 -8.16
C VAL A 2 13.26 16.56 -7.37
N TRP A 3 14.56 16.79 -7.54
CA TRP A 3 15.27 17.89 -6.88
C TRP A 3 15.67 18.96 -7.88
N THR A 4 15.70 20.21 -7.42
CA THR A 4 16.32 21.29 -8.19
C THR A 4 17.80 21.33 -7.84
N ALA A 5 18.65 21.16 -8.85
CA ALA A 5 20.10 21.24 -8.67
C ALA A 5 20.52 22.57 -8.02
N HIS A 6 21.56 22.52 -7.19
CA HIS A 6 22.15 23.66 -6.49
C HIS A 6 21.20 24.46 -5.58
N LYS A 7 20.07 23.87 -5.16
CA LYS A 7 19.17 24.47 -4.17
C LYS A 7 19.03 23.55 -2.97
N PRO A 8 19.81 23.78 -1.89
CA PRO A 8 19.69 22.99 -0.66
C PRO A 8 18.27 23.06 -0.12
N HIS A 9 17.67 21.91 0.22
CA HIS A 9 16.30 21.87 0.71
C HIS A 9 16.13 22.65 2.02
N ALA A 10 17.11 22.57 2.92
CA ALA A 10 17.10 23.30 4.20
C ALA A 10 17.01 24.84 4.05
N GLN A 11 17.44 25.40 2.92
CA GLN A 11 17.38 26.83 2.64
C GLN A 11 16.13 27.22 1.84
N SER A 12 15.45 26.22 1.25
CA SER A 12 14.24 26.43 0.48
C SER A 12 13.05 26.63 1.41
N LYS A 13 12.36 27.76 1.30
CA LYS A 13 11.07 28.01 1.98
C LYS A 13 9.88 27.32 1.29
N ARG A 14 10.15 26.36 0.40
CA ARG A 14 9.12 25.63 -0.34
C ARG A 14 8.94 24.25 0.26
N ASP A 15 7.69 23.92 0.51
CA ASP A 15 7.29 22.58 0.93
C ASP A 15 7.61 21.56 -0.16
N THR A 16 7.91 20.33 0.28
CA THR A 16 8.12 19.21 -0.61
C THR A 16 6.77 18.70 -1.07
N TRP A 17 6.62 18.60 -2.39
CA TRP A 17 5.49 17.93 -3.01
C TRP A 17 5.85 16.48 -3.25
N PHE A 18 5.05 15.58 -2.68
CA PHE A 18 5.16 14.14 -2.86
C PHE A 18 4.01 13.65 -3.72
N GLY A 19 4.34 12.87 -4.75
CA GLY A 19 3.37 12.14 -5.58
C GLY A 19 3.44 10.65 -5.24
N TYR A 20 2.30 10.06 -4.95
CA TYR A 20 2.15 8.64 -4.66
C TYR A 20 1.48 7.91 -5.82
N TRP A 21 2.32 7.56 -6.79
CA TRP A 21 1.88 7.07 -8.09
C TRP A 21 2.14 5.57 -8.22
N LYS A 22 1.48 4.77 -7.37
CA LYS A 22 1.61 3.30 -7.41
C LYS A 22 0.77 2.63 -8.49
N GLN A 23 -0.32 3.27 -8.93
CA GLN A 23 -1.26 2.71 -9.89
C GLN A 23 -0.99 3.30 -11.28
N ASP A 24 0.02 2.76 -11.98
CA ASP A 24 0.44 3.22 -13.31
C ASP A 24 -0.32 2.54 -14.47
N GLY A 25 -1.25 1.63 -14.16
CA GLY A 25 -2.01 0.84 -15.13
C GLY A 25 -1.26 -0.36 -15.71
N PHE A 26 0.04 -0.52 -15.40
CA PHE A 26 0.81 -1.61 -15.96
C PHE A 26 0.67 -2.90 -15.15
N ILE A 27 0.54 -4.03 -15.85
CA ILE A 27 0.39 -5.36 -15.25
C ILE A 27 1.56 -6.25 -15.66
N LYS A 28 2.12 -6.99 -14.69
CA LYS A 28 3.15 -8.01 -14.95
C LYS A 28 2.50 -9.30 -15.46
N THR A 29 2.95 -9.76 -16.63
CA THR A 29 2.47 -10.98 -17.29
C THR A 29 3.62 -11.96 -17.51
N LYS A 30 3.41 -13.25 -17.23
CA LYS A 30 4.42 -14.34 -17.19
C LYS A 30 5.30 -14.47 -18.44
N HIS A 31 4.88 -13.93 -19.60
CA HIS A 31 5.63 -14.02 -20.87
C HIS A 31 5.76 -12.69 -21.64
N LYS A 32 5.15 -11.60 -21.15
CA LYS A 32 5.14 -10.30 -21.85
C LYS A 32 5.82 -9.18 -21.05
N GLY A 33 6.33 -9.50 -19.86
CA GLY A 33 6.90 -8.50 -18.96
C GLY A 33 5.81 -7.62 -18.35
N ARG A 34 6.12 -6.34 -18.15
CA ARG A 34 5.19 -5.33 -17.64
C ARG A 34 4.57 -4.60 -18.84
N ILE A 35 3.28 -4.83 -19.08
CA ILE A 35 2.55 -4.27 -20.21
C ILE A 35 1.43 -3.36 -19.72
N ASP A 36 1.03 -2.40 -20.56
CA ASP A 36 -0.19 -1.62 -20.41
C ASP A 36 -1.27 -2.30 -21.28
N PRO A 37 -2.13 -3.16 -20.69
CA PRO A 37 -3.12 -3.90 -21.47
C PRO A 37 -4.28 -3.03 -21.96
N GLU A 38 -4.61 -1.95 -21.23
CA GLU A 38 -5.73 -1.07 -21.54
C GLU A 38 -5.32 0.13 -22.39
N GLY A 39 -4.01 0.43 -22.47
CA GLY A 39 -3.49 1.58 -23.22
C GLY A 39 -3.66 2.91 -22.51
N GLU A 40 -4.01 2.88 -21.21
CA GLU A 40 -4.40 4.05 -20.41
C GLU A 40 -3.19 4.86 -19.90
N TRP A 41 -1.96 4.40 -20.15
CA TRP A 41 -0.75 5.06 -19.65
C TRP A 41 -0.68 6.54 -20.04
N HIS A 42 -1.11 6.90 -21.26
CA HIS A 42 -1.06 8.28 -21.73
C HIS A 42 -1.94 9.22 -20.88
N ILE A 43 -3.14 8.77 -20.50
CA ILE A 43 -4.07 9.51 -19.66
C ILE A 43 -3.52 9.64 -18.24
N LEU A 44 -3.05 8.54 -17.65
CA LEU A 44 -2.47 8.54 -16.30
C LEU A 44 -1.23 9.43 -16.21
N ARG A 45 -0.35 9.35 -17.21
CA ARG A 45 0.84 10.20 -17.33
C ARG A 45 0.48 11.68 -17.38
N ASP A 46 -0.49 12.06 -18.22
CA ASP A 46 -0.85 13.47 -18.40
C ASP A 46 -1.49 14.03 -17.12
N HIS A 47 -2.31 13.23 -16.44
CA HIS A 47 -2.84 13.55 -15.11
C HIS A 47 -1.71 13.75 -14.09
N TRP A 48 -0.73 12.85 -14.03
CA TRP A 48 0.41 12.96 -13.10
C TRP A 48 1.27 14.19 -13.37
N ILE A 49 1.52 14.51 -14.64
CA ILE A 49 2.26 15.71 -15.04
C ILE A 49 1.50 16.97 -14.60
N ASP A 50 0.18 17.03 -14.80
CA ASP A 50 -0.65 18.14 -14.35
C ASP A 50 -0.58 18.29 -12.82
N MET A 51 -0.78 17.20 -12.09
CA MET A 51 -0.71 17.17 -10.63
C MET A 51 0.63 17.70 -10.11
N TYR A 52 1.75 17.23 -10.68
CA TYR A 52 3.09 17.65 -10.28
C TYR A 52 3.38 19.11 -10.64
N ARG A 53 3.07 19.55 -11.86
CA ARG A 53 3.34 20.92 -12.33
C ARG A 53 2.54 21.95 -11.55
N ASN A 54 1.27 21.65 -11.27
CA ASN A 54 0.37 22.53 -10.54
C ASN A 54 0.42 22.32 -9.02
N ARG A 55 1.24 21.39 -8.52
CA ARG A 55 1.39 21.08 -7.10
C ARG A 55 0.05 20.77 -6.41
N ARG A 56 -0.86 20.11 -7.13
CA ARG A 56 -2.17 19.73 -6.60
C ARG A 56 -2.00 18.72 -5.47
N VAL A 57 -2.85 18.81 -4.46
CA VAL A 57 -2.87 17.89 -3.32
C VAL A 57 -4.19 17.12 -3.37
N ARG A 58 -4.10 15.79 -3.34
CA ARG A 58 -5.25 14.89 -3.34
C ARG A 58 -4.95 13.71 -2.42
N PRO A 59 -5.83 13.41 -1.43
CA PRO A 59 -5.71 12.21 -0.61
C PRO A 59 -5.50 10.97 -1.48
N GLY A 60 -4.58 10.09 -1.08
CA GLY A 60 -4.23 8.88 -1.83
C GLY A 60 -3.36 9.07 -3.08
N GLU A 61 -3.21 10.29 -3.62
CA GLU A 61 -2.38 10.54 -4.82
C GLU A 61 -1.19 11.46 -4.57
N SER A 62 -1.29 12.43 -3.66
CA SER A 62 -0.24 13.41 -3.40
C SER A 62 -0.40 14.13 -2.07
N VAL A 63 0.73 14.55 -1.50
CA VAL A 63 0.78 15.32 -0.25
C VAL A 63 1.82 16.42 -0.33
N LEU A 64 1.55 17.53 0.35
CA LEU A 64 2.47 18.65 0.49
C LEU A 64 2.96 18.70 1.94
N LYS A 65 4.28 18.58 2.15
CA LYS A 65 4.88 18.56 3.48
C LYS A 65 6.21 19.28 3.48
N ALA A 66 6.40 20.17 4.45
CA ALA A 66 7.72 20.70 4.78
C ALA A 66 8.53 19.60 5.50
N VAL A 67 9.51 19.03 4.80
CA VAL A 67 10.40 17.98 5.35
C VAL A 67 11.68 18.63 5.84
N ARG A 68 12.00 18.46 7.12
CA ARG A 68 13.19 19.03 7.76
C ARG A 68 14.25 17.96 7.95
N TYR A 69 15.49 18.33 7.65
CA TYR A 69 16.65 17.51 7.93
C TYR A 69 17.74 18.40 8.54
N ASP A 70 17.89 18.32 9.85
CA ASP A 70 18.94 18.95 10.63
C ASP A 70 19.44 17.99 11.74
N ASP A 71 20.39 18.42 12.56
CA ASP A 71 21.01 17.59 13.59
C ASP A 71 20.02 17.11 14.68
N LYS A 72 18.83 17.71 14.76
CA LYS A 72 17.81 17.42 15.78
C LYS A 72 16.54 16.81 15.19
N GLN A 73 16.22 17.09 13.93
CA GLN A 73 15.01 16.65 13.27
C GLN A 73 15.35 15.97 11.93
N GLN A 74 14.93 14.72 11.81
CA GLN A 74 15.11 13.90 10.61
C GLN A 74 13.74 13.40 10.16
N ASP A 75 13.05 14.24 9.39
CA ASP A 75 11.76 13.87 8.81
C ASP A 75 11.97 12.85 7.67
N GLU A 76 11.06 11.88 7.56
CA GLU A 76 11.12 10.86 6.52
C GLU A 76 10.89 11.45 5.13
N TRP A 77 11.65 11.00 4.13
CA TRP A 77 11.47 11.39 2.73
C TRP A 77 10.52 10.45 1.98
N CYS A 78 9.44 10.06 2.66
CA CYS A 78 8.46 9.09 2.21
C CYS A 78 7.09 9.76 2.10
N ALA A 79 6.38 9.54 0.99
CA ALA A 79 5.05 10.10 0.84
C ALA A 79 4.08 9.45 1.84
N GLU A 80 4.20 8.13 2.04
CA GLU A 80 3.32 7.35 2.93
C GLU A 80 3.32 7.86 4.38
N ALA A 81 4.43 8.45 4.85
CA ALA A 81 4.54 8.99 6.20
C ALA A 81 3.63 10.20 6.46
N TYR A 82 3.18 10.88 5.40
CA TYR A 82 2.40 12.12 5.51
C TYR A 82 1.03 12.05 4.82
N MET A 83 0.75 10.97 4.10
CA MET A 83 -0.55 10.81 3.46
C MET A 83 -1.60 10.36 4.47
N GLU A 84 -2.76 11.02 4.40
CA GLU A 84 -3.96 10.55 5.07
C GLU A 84 -4.48 9.32 4.33
N THR A 85 -4.81 8.27 5.09
CA THR A 85 -5.49 7.10 4.54
C THR A 85 -6.96 7.45 4.36
N ASP A 86 -7.46 7.32 3.13
CA ASP A 86 -8.88 7.51 2.86
C ASP A 86 -9.66 6.27 3.32
N TYR A 87 -10.43 6.42 4.40
CA TYR A 87 -11.30 5.38 4.93
C TYR A 87 -12.73 5.44 4.36
N LEU A 88 -13.04 6.40 3.47
CA LEU A 88 -14.39 6.52 2.89
C LEU A 88 -14.78 5.29 2.05
N THR A 89 -13.80 4.54 1.58
CA THR A 89 -14.03 3.30 0.83
C THR A 89 -14.29 2.10 1.72
N LEU A 90 -14.14 2.21 3.05
CA LEU A 90 -14.37 1.10 3.97
C LEU A 90 -15.86 0.96 4.26
N THR A 91 -16.47 -0.10 3.76
CA THR A 91 -17.90 -0.35 3.95
C THR A 91 -18.16 -1.35 5.08
N GLU A 92 -19.41 -1.37 5.57
CA GLU A 92 -19.84 -2.39 6.52
C GLU A 92 -19.69 -3.81 5.96
N ILE A 93 -19.88 -3.98 4.65
CA ILE A 93 -19.73 -5.27 3.96
C ILE A 93 -18.28 -5.76 4.06
N ASP A 94 -17.30 -4.87 3.87
CA ASP A 94 -15.89 -5.20 4.00
C ASP A 94 -15.58 -5.71 5.42
N PHE A 95 -16.12 -5.03 6.43
CA PHE A 95 -15.98 -5.45 7.83
C PHE A 95 -16.60 -6.84 8.08
N GLN A 96 -17.84 -7.06 7.65
CA GLN A 96 -18.50 -8.36 7.80
C GLN A 96 -17.72 -9.48 7.10
N HIS A 97 -17.14 -9.20 5.93
CA HIS A 97 -16.32 -10.17 5.20
C HIS A 97 -15.06 -10.55 5.97
N VAL A 98 -14.35 -9.57 6.54
CA VAL A 98 -13.14 -9.82 7.34
C VAL A 98 -13.46 -10.67 8.58
N VAL A 99 -14.54 -10.34 9.29
CA VAL A 99 -14.96 -11.11 10.48
C VAL A 99 -15.34 -12.55 10.11
N ARG A 100 -16.12 -12.75 9.04
CA ARG A 100 -16.49 -14.10 8.58
C ARG A 100 -15.26 -14.91 8.18
N LYS A 101 -14.31 -14.30 7.46
CA LYS A 101 -13.06 -14.95 7.07
C LYS A 101 -12.25 -15.40 8.28
N TYR A 102 -12.18 -14.56 9.31
CA TYR A 102 -11.51 -14.89 10.56
C TYR A 102 -12.19 -16.05 11.29
N LEU A 103 -13.52 -16.03 11.43
CA LEU A 103 -14.27 -17.13 12.05
C LEU A 103 -14.08 -18.45 11.31
N MET A 104 -14.15 -18.43 9.97
CA MET A 104 -13.89 -19.61 9.15
C MET A 104 -12.47 -20.15 9.37
N PHE A 105 -11.47 -19.27 9.42
CA PHE A 105 -10.09 -19.67 9.70
C PHE A 105 -9.95 -20.35 11.07
N GLN A 106 -10.57 -19.81 12.12
CA GLN A 106 -10.53 -20.43 13.45
C GLN A 106 -11.20 -21.81 13.44
N LEU A 107 -12.39 -21.93 12.84
CA LEU A 107 -13.12 -23.19 12.77
C LEU A 107 -12.35 -24.27 12.00
N VAL A 108 -11.72 -23.90 10.87
CA VAL A 108 -10.89 -24.83 10.09
C VAL A 108 -9.70 -25.31 10.92
N ASN A 109 -9.00 -24.40 11.60
CA ASN A 109 -7.86 -24.79 12.44
C ASN A 109 -8.27 -25.66 13.63
N GLU A 110 -9.37 -25.35 14.31
CA GLU A 110 -9.89 -26.19 15.40
C GLU A 110 -10.29 -27.59 14.90
N ALA A 111 -10.89 -27.68 13.71
CA ALA A 111 -11.22 -28.95 13.09
C ALA A 111 -9.96 -29.74 12.72
N GLU A 112 -8.93 -29.08 12.19
CA GLU A 112 -7.64 -29.70 11.91
C GLU A 112 -6.92 -30.18 13.18
N GLU A 113 -6.93 -29.40 14.26
CA GLU A 113 -6.35 -29.81 15.55
C GLU A 113 -7.09 -31.02 16.13
N LYS A 114 -8.43 -31.00 16.14
CA LYS A 114 -9.23 -32.15 16.58
C LYS A 114 -8.97 -33.39 15.74
N ALA A 115 -8.87 -33.24 14.41
CA ALA A 115 -8.56 -34.36 13.53
C ALA A 115 -7.16 -34.94 13.78
N ARG A 116 -6.18 -34.11 14.13
CA ARG A 116 -4.82 -34.56 14.49
C ARG A 116 -4.77 -35.29 15.84
N VAL A 117 -5.55 -34.84 16.82
CA VAL A 117 -5.62 -35.50 18.14
C VAL A 117 -6.27 -36.88 18.00
N VAL A 118 -7.40 -36.99 17.29
CA VAL A 118 -8.09 -38.27 17.06
C VAL A 118 -7.19 -39.26 16.29
N ALA A 119 -6.51 -38.81 15.24
CA ALA A 119 -5.58 -39.66 14.49
C ALA A 119 -4.32 -40.06 15.28
N GLY A 120 -3.99 -39.33 16.35
CA GLY A 120 -2.90 -39.68 17.27
C GLY A 120 -3.33 -40.71 18.31
N GLU A 121 -4.56 -40.61 18.83
CA GLU A 121 -5.15 -41.58 19.77
C GLU A 121 -5.39 -42.94 19.09
N ASP A 122 -5.91 -42.96 17.87
CA ASP A 122 -6.12 -44.20 17.09
C ASP A 122 -4.82 -44.98 16.80
N ALA A 123 -3.66 -44.31 16.79
CA ALA A 123 -2.36 -44.94 16.55
C ALA A 123 -1.72 -45.55 17.81
N GLU A 124 -2.15 -45.13 19.00
CA GLU A 124 -1.70 -45.68 20.28
C GLU A 124 -2.48 -46.95 20.64
N ASP A 125 -3.77 -47.03 20.30
CA ASP A 125 -4.64 -48.19 20.56
C ASP A 125 -4.36 -49.41 19.63
N GLU A 126 -3.68 -49.24 18.50
CA GLU A 126 -3.31 -50.36 17.60
C GLU A 126 -2.04 -51.13 18.03
N ASN A 127 -1.31 -50.67 19.06
CA ASN A 127 -0.05 -51.27 19.52
C ASN A 127 -0.13 -52.05 20.85
N GLU A 128 -1.33 -52.31 21.39
CA GLU A 128 -1.54 -53.08 22.63
C GLU A 128 -2.01 -54.53 22.39
#